data_AF-A0A377I214-F1
#
_entry.id   AF-A0A377I214-F1
#
_cell.length_a   1.000
_cell.length_b   1.000
_cell.length_c   1.000
_cell.angle_alpha   90.00
_cell.angle_beta   90.00
_cell.angle_gamma   90.00
#
_symmetry.space_group_name_H-M   'P 1'
#
loop_
_entity.id
_entity.type
_entity.pdbx_description
1 polymer ?
#
loop_
_entity_poly.entity_id
_entity_poly.type
_entity_poly.pdbx_seq_one_letter_code
_entity_poly.pdbx_strand_id
1 'polypeptide(L)' 'MDNALLSLTHEQQQEAVEKIQKLAQQGISMGQAIQIVANQLREKYQQNQLDKTEKIK' A
#
# COMPACT_ATOMS: atom_id res chain seq x y z
N MET A 1 -15.70 -3.42 -10.31
CA MET A 1 -15.35 -4.38 -9.24
C MET A 1 -13.84 -4.46 -9.14
N ASP A 2 -13.29 -3.47 -8.45
CA ASP A 2 -12.10 -3.39 -7.58
C ASP A 2 -11.03 -4.52 -7.57
N ASN A 3 -10.70 -5.12 -8.70
CA ASN A 3 -9.71 -6.20 -8.75
C ASN A 3 -8.25 -5.74 -8.50
N ALA A 4 -8.01 -4.42 -8.41
CA ALA A 4 -6.71 -3.86 -8.07
C ALA A 4 -6.38 -3.98 -6.57
N LEU A 5 -7.39 -4.11 -5.69
CA LEU A 5 -7.17 -4.46 -4.28
C LEU A 5 -6.79 -5.94 -4.09
N LEU A 6 -7.06 -6.79 -5.09
CA LEU A 6 -6.84 -8.24 -5.03
C LEU A 6 -5.47 -8.70 -5.54
N SER A 7 -4.63 -7.81 -6.08
CA SER A 7 -3.26 -8.14 -6.52
C SER A 7 -2.17 -7.86 -5.48
N LEU A 8 -2.55 -7.59 -4.22
CA LEU A 8 -1.61 -7.50 -3.11
C LEU A 8 -1.27 -8.91 -2.62
N THR A 9 0.01 -9.20 -2.42
CA THR A 9 0.42 -10.44 -1.76
C THR A 9 -0.13 -10.48 -0.33
N HIS A 10 -0.30 -11.68 0.24
CA HIS A 10 -0.71 -11.82 1.65
C HIS A 10 0.18 -10.99 2.60
N GLU A 11 1.48 -10.90 2.28
CA GLU A 11 2.44 -10.10 3.04
C GLU A 11 2.17 -8.59 2.95
N GLN A 12 1.82 -8.08 1.77
CA GLN A 12 1.47 -6.67 1.58
C GLN A 12 0.14 -6.31 2.25
N GLN A 13 -0.81 -7.25 2.30
CA GLN A 13 -2.05 -7.07 3.07
C GLN A 13 -1.76 -7.00 4.56
N GLN A 14 -0.89 -7.87 5.08
CA GLN A 14 -0.46 -7.83 6.48
C GLN A 14 0.24 -6.51 6.82
N GLU A 15 1.19 -6.07 5.99
CA GLU A 15 1.90 -4.79 6.15
C GLU A 15 0.91 -3.61 6.17
N ALA A 16 -0.09 -3.62 5.29
CA ALA A 16 -1.12 -2.59 5.23
C ALA A 16 -1.95 -2.54 6.53
N VAL A 17 -2.36 -3.70 7.07
CA VAL A 17 -3.12 -3.78 8.32
C VAL A 17 -2.31 -3.29 9.51
N GLU A 18 -1.06 -3.72 9.64
CA GLU A 18 -0.16 -3.27 10.72
C GLU A 18 0.04 -1.75 10.66
N LYS A 19 0.19 -1.20 9.45
CA LYS A 19 0.41 0.23 9.27
C LYS A 19 -0.83 1.05 9.60
N ILE A 20 -2.02 0.58 9.24
CA ILE A 20 -3.29 1.19 9.64
C ILE A 20 -3.41 1.18 11.18
N GLN A 21 -3.13 0.05 11.83
CA GLN A 21 -3.19 -0.04 13.29
C GLN A 21 -2.18 0.90 13.97
N LYS A 22 -0.96 1.00 13.45
CA LYS A 22 0.05 1.93 13.97
C LYS A 22 -0.38 3.39 13.86
N LEU A 23 -0.93 3.79 12.72
CA LEU A 23 -1.46 5.14 12.52
C LEU A 23 -2.62 5.41 13.48
N ALA A 24 -3.50 4.43 13.69
CA ALA A 24 -4.59 4.55 14.64
C ALA A 24 -4.12 4.70 16.10
N GLN A 25 -3.07 3.97 16.49
CA GLN A 25 -2.44 4.13 17.81
C GLN A 25 -1.82 5.52 17.99
N GLN A 26 -1.41 6.17 16.90
CA GLN A 26 -0.93 7.56 16.91
C GLN A 26 -2.08 8.58 16.97
N GLY A 27 -3.34 8.13 17.05
CA GLY A 27 -4.52 9.00 17.10
C GLY A 27 -5.06 9.41 15.72
N ILE A 28 -4.56 8.82 14.63
CA ILE A 28 -5.08 9.06 13.29
C ILE A 28 -6.39 8.29 13.11
N SER A 29 -7.42 8.93 12.56
CA SER A 29 -8.67 8.24 12.27
C SER A 29 -8.47 7.09 11.29
N MET A 30 -9.20 5.99 11.48
CA MET A 30 -9.08 4.80 10.60
C MET A 30 -9.29 5.15 9.11
N GLY A 31 -10.19 6.08 8.80
CA GLY A 31 -10.40 6.54 7.42
C GLY A 31 -9.17 7.23 6.81
N GLN A 32 -8.53 8.13 7.56
CA GLN A 32 -7.28 8.76 7.12
C GLN A 32 -6.13 7.75 7.04
N ALA A 33 -6.04 6.81 7.99
CA ALA A 33 -5.02 5.78 7.99
C ALA A 33 -5.11 4.89 6.74
N ILE A 34 -6.31 4.47 6.36
CA ILE A 34 -6.57 3.72 5.13
C ILE A 34 -6.15 4.53 3.90
N GLN A 35 -6.48 5.83 3.85
CA GLN A 35 -6.10 6.71 2.74
C GLN A 35 -4.57 6.80 2.58
N ILE A 36 -3.84 6.96 3.69
CA ILE A 36 -2.37 7.03 3.70
C ILE A 36 -1.77 5.72 3.19
N VAL A 37 -2.26 4.59 3.68
CA VAL A 37 -1.75 3.26 3.29
C VAL A 37 -2.09 2.96 1.83
N ALA A 38 -3.29 3.31 1.35
CA ALA A 38 -3.66 3.16 -0.05
C ALA A 38 -2.76 3.99 -0.99
N ASN A 39 -2.41 5.22 -0.60
CA ASN A 39 -1.48 6.06 -1.37
C ASN A 39 -0.08 5.43 -1.40
N GLN A 40 0.44 4.98 -0.26
CA GLN A 40 1.75 4.31 -0.17
C GLN A 40 1.81 3.02 -1.01
N LEU A 41 0.73 2.23 -1.02
CA LEU A 41 0.63 1.05 -1.86
C LEU A 41 0.68 1.42 -3.35
N ARG A 42 -0.01 2.49 -3.75
CA ARG A 42 -0.01 2.97 -5.14
C ARG A 42 1.37 3.48 -5.57
N GLU A 43 2.06 4.22 -4.71
CA GLU A 43 3.44 4.68 -4.93
C GLU A 43 4.42 3.51 -5.04
N LYS A 44 4.39 2.56 -4.10
CA LYS A 44 5.22 1.33 -4.17
C LYS A 44 4.96 0.56 -5.47
N TYR A 45 3.70 0.45 -5.88
CA TYR A 45 3.35 -0.26 -7.12
C TYR A 45 3.86 0.46 -8.37
N GLN A 46 3.78 1.80 -8.41
CA GLN A 46 4.34 2.59 -9.50
C GLN A 46 5.87 2.53 -9.53
N GLN A 47 6.55 2.63 -8.38
CA GLN A 47 8.00 2.47 -8.31
C GLN A 47 8.45 1.08 -8.75
N ASN A 48 7.80 0.01 -8.29
CA ASN A 48 8.14 -1.34 -8.75
C ASN A 48 7.96 -1.54 -10.27
N GLN A 49 7.04 -0.81 -10.90
CA GLN A 49 6.86 -0.85 -12.35
C GLN A 49 7.94 -0.02 -13.09
N LEU A 50 8.36 1.10 -12.50
CA LEU A 50 9.45 1.92 -13.03
C LEU A 50 10.81 1.21 -12.92
N ASP A 51 11.12 0.63 -11.75
CA ASP A 51 12.35 -0.14 -11.50
C ASP A 51 12.48 -1.36 -12.44
N LYS A 52 11.36 -2.02 -12.76
CA LYS A 52 11.34 -3.10 -13.75
C LYS A 52 11.59 -2.61 -15.17
N THR A 53 11.23 -1.37 -15.49
CA THR A 53 11.40 -0.79 -16.82
C THR A 53 12.85 -0.34 -17.04
N GLU A 54 13.53 0.15 -16.00
CA GLU A 54 14.92 0.62 -16.10
C GLU A 54 15.95 -0.52 -16.14
N LYS A 55 15.66 -1.69 -15.56
CA LYS A 55 16.56 -2.86 -15.60
C LYS A 55 16.64 -3.60 -16.94
N ILE A 56 15.84 -3.21 -17.93
CA ILE A 56 15.81 -3.84 -19.28
C ILE A 56 16.56 -2.98 -20.32
N LYS A 57 17.26 -1.92 -19.91
CA LYS A 57 18.00 -1.03 -20.81
C LYS A 57 19.51 -1.24 -20.76
#